data_AF-A0A9F7QYL2-F1
#
_entry.id   AF-A0A9F7QYL2-F1
#
_cell.length_a   1.000
_cell.length_b   1.000
_cell.length_c   1.000
_cell.angle_alpha   90.00
_cell.angle_beta   90.00
_cell.angle_gamma   90.00
#
_symmetry.space_group_name_H-M   'P 1'
#
loop_
_entity.id
_entity.type
_entity.pdbx_description
1 polymer ?
#
loop_
_entity_poly.entity_id
_entity_poly.type
_entity_poly.pdbx_seq_one_letter_code
_entity_poly.pdbx_strand_id
1 'polypeptide(L)'
;MATTALHGCNLVVVDTPGWCDTYLSKVEIVQETIQCIDMSCPGPHVVLLVVLIGCVTEEDSKAVQMIQELFGEGATRYMMTMFTKGDDLEDKGIDTWPMPRPNSRT
;
A
#
# COMPACT_ATOMS: atom_id res chain seq x y z
N MET A 1 11.01 -8.72 -5.31
CA MET A 1 11.06 -9.30 -3.95
C MET A 1 12.44 -9.02 -3.34
N ALA A 2 12.48 -8.55 -2.10
CA ALA A 2 13.70 -8.39 -1.29
C ALA A 2 13.53 -9.15 0.03
N THR A 3 14.61 -9.74 0.53
CA THR A 3 14.59 -10.47 1.82
C THR A 3 15.73 -9.98 2.69
N THR A 4 15.46 -9.77 3.98
CA THR A 4 16.47 -9.38 4.97
C THR A 4 16.16 -10.02 6.33
N ALA A 5 17.17 -10.12 7.20
CA ALA A 5 17.00 -10.59 8.57
C ALA A 5 17.17 -9.39 9.53
N LEU A 6 16.15 -9.12 10.34
CA LEU A 6 16.13 -8.01 11.30
C LEU A 6 15.72 -8.55 12.67
N HIS A 7 16.56 -8.36 13.68
CA HIS A 7 16.31 -8.80 15.07
C HIS A 7 15.91 -10.29 15.21
N GLY A 8 16.43 -11.15 14.34
CA GLY A 8 16.09 -12.58 14.32
C GLY A 8 14.82 -12.94 13.55
N CYS A 9 14.13 -11.96 12.96
CA CYS A 9 12.97 -12.16 12.10
C CYS A 9 13.38 -12.06 10.62
N ASN A 10 12.89 -12.98 9.79
CA ASN A 10 13.01 -12.86 8.34
C ASN A 10 11.92 -11.93 7.82
N LEU A 11 12.34 -10.85 7.17
CA LEU A 11 11.46 -9.87 6.55
C LEU A 11 11.53 -10.01 5.04
N VAL A 12 10.37 -10.21 4.42
CA VAL A 12 10.20 -10.34 2.97
C VAL A 12 9.37 -9.16 2.50
N VAL A 13 9.89 -8.40 1.55
CA VAL A 13 9.16 -7.31 0.88
C VAL A 13 8.90 -7.73 -0.55
N VAL A 14 7.62 -7.81 -0.90
CA VAL A 14 7.16 -8.00 -2.27
C VAL A 14 6.76 -6.63 -2.79
N ASP A 15 7.48 -6.17 -3.81
CA ASP A 15 7.10 -4.96 -4.53
C ASP A 15 6.05 -5.35 -5.57
N THR A 16 4.95 -4.61 -5.61
CA THR A 16 3.85 -4.84 -6.54
C THR A 16 3.92 -3.77 -7.61
N PRO A 17 4.13 -4.11 -8.90
CA PRO A 17 3.98 -3.12 -9.96
C PRO A 17 2.57 -2.52 -9.84
N GLY A 18 2.48 -1.20 -10.02
CA GLY A 18 1.28 -0.45 -9.66
C GLY A 18 0.03 -1.10 -10.26
N TRP A 19 -0.89 -1.58 -9.43
CA TRP A 19 -2.15 -2.15 -9.91
C TRP A 19 -3.02 -1.11 -10.62
N CYS A 20 -2.73 0.18 -10.39
CA CYS A 20 -3.30 1.34 -11.08
C CYS A 20 -2.44 1.84 -12.25
N ASP A 21 -1.36 1.15 -12.61
CA ASP A 21 -0.41 1.63 -13.62
C ASP A 21 -1.04 1.57 -15.02
N THR A 22 -1.22 2.74 -15.62
CA THR A 22 -1.84 2.91 -16.95
C THR A 22 -0.99 2.37 -18.09
N TYR A 23 0.27 2.00 -17.83
CA TYR A 23 1.18 1.46 -18.83
C TYR A 23 1.09 -0.07 -19.01
N LEU A 24 0.44 -0.79 -18.08
CA LEU A 24 0.28 -2.24 -18.15
C LEU A 24 -1.02 -2.64 -18.86
N SER A 25 -0.96 -3.68 -19.68
CA SER A 25 -2.17 -4.31 -20.22
C SER A 25 -2.93 -5.07 -19.13
N LYS A 26 -4.23 -5.31 -19.35
CA LYS A 26 -5.06 -6.10 -18.41
C LYS A 26 -4.49 -7.49 -18.12
N VAL A 27 -3.82 -8.11 -19.10
CA VAL A 27 -3.23 -9.45 -18.94
C VAL A 27 -2.01 -9.39 -18.03
N GLU A 28 -1.17 -8.37 -18.18
CA GLU A 28 0.00 -8.16 -17.32
C GLU A 28 -0.42 -7.88 -15.88
N ILE A 29 -1.43 -7.03 -15.67
CA ILE A 29 -1.97 -6.75 -14.33
C ILE A 29 -2.45 -8.03 -13.64
N VAL A 30 -3.19 -8.89 -14.36
CA VAL A 30 -3.65 -10.18 -13.80
C VAL A 30 -2.48 -11.10 -13.48
N GLN A 31 -1.47 -11.17 -14.33
CA GLN A 31 -0.31 -12.03 -14.11
C GLN A 31 0.49 -11.58 -12.88
N GLU A 32 0.74 -10.28 -12.74
CA GLU A 32 1.43 -9.69 -11.58
C GLU A 32 0.62 -9.90 -10.29
N THR A 33 -0.72 -9.79 -10.38
CA THR A 33 -1.61 -10.08 -9.25
C THR A 33 -1.47 -11.52 -8.77
N ILE A 34 -1.47 -12.50 -9.69
CA ILE A 34 -1.29 -13.92 -9.36
C ILE A 34 0.08 -14.16 -8.71
N GLN A 35 1.14 -13.58 -9.28
CA GLN A 35 2.49 -13.71 -8.72
C GLN A 35 2.59 -13.08 -7.33
N CYS A 36 1.97 -11.92 -7.09
CA CYS A 36 1.93 -11.28 -5.79
C CYS A 36 1.25 -12.16 -4.74
N ILE A 37 0.11 -12.77 -5.07
CA ILE A 37 -0.61 -13.67 -4.17
C ILE A 37 0.24 -14.90 -3.84
N ASP A 38 0.87 -15.50 -4.85
CA ASP A 38 1.71 -16.69 -4.67
C ASP A 38 2.94 -16.39 -3.81
N MET A 39 3.65 -15.29 -4.09
CA MET A 39 4.79 -14.82 -3.28
C MET A 39 4.42 -14.47 -1.85
N SER A 40 3.16 -14.11 -1.61
CA SER A 40 2.67 -13.72 -0.29
C SER A 40 2.08 -14.89 0.51
N CYS A 41 1.96 -16.09 -0.06
CA CYS A 41 1.38 -17.26 0.61
C CYS A 41 2.10 -17.57 1.95
N PRO A 42 1.38 -17.85 3.06
CA PRO A 42 -0.08 -18.04 3.22
C PRO A 42 -0.94 -16.76 3.20
N GLY A 43 -0.30 -15.59 3.22
CA GLY A 43 -0.91 -14.27 3.16
C GLY A 43 0.09 -13.22 3.68
N PRO A 44 0.00 -11.96 3.23
CA PRO A 44 0.88 -10.91 3.73
C PRO A 44 0.59 -10.65 5.21
N HIS A 45 1.65 -10.42 5.99
CA HIS A 45 1.52 -10.00 7.39
C HIS A 45 1.06 -8.54 7.50
N VAL A 46 1.54 -7.71 6.56
CA VAL A 46 1.21 -6.29 6.44
C VAL A 46 1.13 -5.94 4.96
N VAL A 47 0.13 -5.15 4.57
CA VAL A 47 0.04 -4.52 3.25
C VAL A 47 0.41 -3.04 3.41
N LEU A 48 1.43 -2.58 2.69
CA LEU A 48 1.91 -1.21 2.81
C LEU A 48 1.33 -0.35 1.68
N LEU A 49 0.47 0.60 2.01
CA LEU A 49 -0.02 1.61 1.06
C LEU A 49 0.91 2.82 1.10
N VAL A 50 1.66 3.03 0.02
CA VAL A 50 2.66 4.10 -0.09
C VAL A 50 2.02 5.33 -0.73
N VAL A 51 1.88 6.42 0.04
CA VAL A 51 1.19 7.63 -0.39
C VAL A 51 2.14 8.82 -0.32
N LEU A 52 2.00 9.77 -1.23
CA LEU A 52 2.72 11.03 -1.16
C LEU A 52 2.09 11.94 -0.10
N ILE A 53 2.89 12.51 0.80
CA ILE A 53 2.32 13.44 1.79
C ILE A 53 1.62 14.62 1.11
N GLY A 54 0.45 14.99 1.63
CA GLY A 54 -0.36 16.10 1.10
C GLY A 54 -1.03 15.83 -0.24
N CYS A 55 -0.83 14.65 -0.86
CA CYS A 55 -1.40 14.29 -2.15
C CYS A 55 -1.98 12.87 -2.09
N VAL A 56 -3.26 12.78 -1.69
CA VAL A 56 -4.05 11.55 -1.82
C VAL A 56 -4.78 11.60 -3.15
N THR A 57 -4.58 10.59 -3.97
CA THR A 57 -5.11 10.48 -5.33
C THR A 57 -6.28 9.49 -5.41
N GLU A 58 -7.02 9.53 -6.51
CA GLU A 58 -8.02 8.50 -6.79
C GLU A 58 -7.39 7.11 -6.96
N GLU A 59 -6.14 7.05 -7.39
CA GLU A 59 -5.39 5.79 -7.54
C GLU A 59 -5.13 5.15 -6.18
N ASP A 60 -4.84 5.93 -5.13
CA ASP A 60 -4.72 5.42 -3.76
C ASP A 60 -6.03 4.79 -3.28
N SER A 61 -7.16 5.44 -3.59
CA SER A 61 -8.49 4.90 -3.24
C SER A 61 -8.82 3.62 -4.01
N LYS A 62 -8.45 3.54 -5.30
CA LYS A 62 -8.59 2.32 -6.11
C LYS A 62 -7.69 1.20 -5.61
N ALA A 63 -6.48 1.51 -5.15
CA ALA A 63 -5.58 0.52 -4.56
C ALA A 63 -6.21 -0.13 -3.32
N VAL A 64 -6.82 0.65 -2.43
CA VAL A 64 -7.55 0.11 -1.25
C VAL A 64 -8.69 -0.82 -1.67
N GLN A 65 -9.47 -0.43 -2.70
CA GLN A 65 -10.54 -1.28 -3.23
C GLN A 65 -10.01 -2.60 -3.80
N MET A 66 -8.94 -2.56 -4.59
CA MET A 66 -8.32 -3.77 -5.13
C MET A 66 -7.76 -4.68 -4.04
N ILE A 67 -7.13 -4.13 -2.99
CA ILE A 67 -6.68 -4.93 -1.83
C ILE A 67 -7.88 -5.67 -1.20
N GLN A 68 -9.01 -4.99 -1.03
CA GLN A 68 -10.23 -5.60 -0.50
C GLN A 68 -10.81 -6.68 -1.42
N GLU A 69 -10.74 -6.49 -2.73
CA GLU A 69 -11.19 -7.48 -3.72
C GLU A 69 -10.30 -8.74 -3.73
N LEU A 70 -8.97 -8.57 -3.61
CA LEU A 70 -8.00 -9.66 -3.69
C LEU A 70 -7.88 -10.47 -2.40
N PHE A 71 -7.83 -9.78 -1.25
CA PHE A 71 -7.55 -10.39 0.05
C PHE A 71 -8.79 -10.41 0.98
N GLY A 72 -9.92 -9.89 0.51
CA GLY A 72 -11.19 -9.78 1.25
C GLY A 72 -11.33 -8.46 2.02
N GLU A 73 -12.56 -8.09 2.41
CA GLU A 73 -12.85 -6.83 3.10
C GLU A 73 -12.03 -6.63 4.40
N GLY A 74 -11.69 -7.73 5.08
CA GLY A 74 -10.85 -7.75 6.28
C GLY A 74 -9.38 -7.41 6.04
N ALA A 75 -8.90 -7.40 4.80
CA ALA A 75 -7.51 -7.14 4.45
C ALA A 75 -7.04 -5.75 4.90
N THR A 76 -7.95 -4.78 4.95
CA THR A 76 -7.69 -3.43 5.48
C THR A 76 -7.20 -3.42 6.93
N ARG A 77 -7.49 -4.47 7.73
CA ARG A 77 -6.99 -4.60 9.10
C ARG A 77 -5.49 -4.88 9.16
N TYR A 78 -4.92 -5.40 8.08
CA TYR A 78 -3.49 -5.67 7.91
C TYR A 78 -2.80 -4.59 7.09
N MET A 79 -3.51 -3.51 6.74
CA MET A 79 -2.96 -2.43 5.93
C MET A 79 -2.36 -1.33 6.80
N MET A 80 -1.19 -0.84 6.39
CA MET A 80 -0.51 0.30 6.98
C MET A 80 -0.22 1.33 5.89
N THR A 81 -0.53 2.60 6.15
CA THR A 81 -0.21 3.70 5.23
C THR A 81 1.16 4.28 5.56
N MET A 82 2.05 4.33 4.57
CA MET A 82 3.36 4.99 4.67
C MET A 82 3.35 6.26 3.83
N PHE A 83 3.51 7.39 4.48
CA PHE A 83 3.67 8.68 3.80
C PHE A 83 5.12 8.87 3.37
N THR A 84 5.31 9.19 2.10
CA THR A 84 6.61 9.52 1.50
C THR A 84 6.77 11.03 1.38
N LYS A 85 8.02 11.47 1.14
CA LYS A 85 8.45 12.87 1.31
C LYS A 85 8.22 13.39 2.73
N GLY A 86 8.60 12.57 3.72
CA GLY A 86 8.58 12.99 5.13
C GLY A 86 9.42 14.24 5.39
N ASP A 87 10.40 14.55 4.54
CA ASP A 87 11.18 15.79 4.63
C ASP A 87 10.30 17.06 4.55
N ASP A 88 9.14 16.99 3.89
CA ASP A 88 8.17 18.08 3.81
C ASP A 88 7.45 18.33 5.16
N LEU A 89 7.54 17.40 6.11
CA LEU A 89 7.01 17.55 7.47
C LEU A 89 7.91 18.39 8.38
N GLU A 90 9.14 18.72 7.96
CA GLU A 90 10.15 19.31 8.84
C GLU A 90 10.32 18.46 10.13
N ASP A 91 10.43 19.10 11.30
CA ASP A 91 10.50 18.43 12.61
C ASP A 91 9.12 18.04 13.18
N LYS A 92 8.06 18.09 12.36
CA LYS A 92 6.69 17.86 12.83
C LYS A 92 6.26 16.41 12.57
N GLY A 93 5.41 15.89 13.44
CA GLY A 93 4.80 14.58 13.23
C GLY A 93 3.70 14.62 12.16
N ILE A 94 3.47 13.49 11.48
CA ILE A 94 2.39 13.33 10.50
C ILE A 94 1.00 13.64 11.08
N ASP A 95 0.83 13.47 12.39
CA ASP A 95 -0.38 13.79 13.15
C ASP A 95 -0.73 15.29 13.13
N THR A 96 0.27 16.14 12.88
CA THR A 96 0.10 17.59 12.80
C THR A 96 -0.10 18.10 11.37
N TRP A 97 0.11 17.24 10.36
CA TRP A 97 -0.02 17.64 8.97
C TRP A 97 -1.49 17.90 8.62
N PRO A 98 -1.81 18.99 7.91
CA PRO A 98 -3.16 19.29 7.46
C PRO A 98 -3.56 18.34 6.32
N MET A 99 -3.77 17.07 6.64
CA MET A 99 -4.38 16.13 5.71
C MET A 99 -5.86 16.50 5.52
N PRO A 100 -6.38 16.47 4.28
CA PRO A 100 -7.82 16.57 4.07
C PRO A 100 -8.51 15.46 4.86
N ARG A 101 -9.28 15.83 5.88
CA ARG A 101 -9.94 14.84 6.74
C ARG A 101 -10.95 14.07 5.89
N PRO A 102 -10.86 12.74 5.81
CA PRO A 102 -11.88 11.94 5.17
C PRO A 102 -13.14 12.02 6.04
N ASN A 103 -14.08 12.88 5.66
CA ASN A 103 -15.38 13.12 6.29
C ASN A 103 -15.38 13.95 7.59
N SER A 104 -15.34 15.27 7.45
CA SER A 104 -16.15 16.14 8.32
C SER A 104 -17.60 16.12 7.82
N ARG A 105 -18.39 15.14 8.27
CA ARG A 105 -19.86 15.22 8.15
C ARG A 105 -20.34 16.36 9.06
N THR A 106 -20.69 17.49 8.48
CA THR A 106 -21.87 18.27 8.93
C THR A 106 -23.13 17.61 8.41
#